data_AF-A0AAV5DCW6-F1
#
_entry.id   AF-A0AAV5DCW6-F1
#
_cell.length_a   1.000
_cell.length_b   1.000
_cell.length_c   1.000
_cell.angle_alpha   90.00
_cell.angle_beta   90.00
_cell.angle_gamma   90.00
#
_symmetry.space_group_name_H-M   'P 1'
#
loop_
_entity.id
_entity.type
_entity.pdbx_description
1 polymer ?
#
loop_
_entity_poly.entity_id
_entity_poly.type
_entity_poly.pdbx_seq_one_letter_code
_entity_poly.pdbx_strand_id
1 'polypeptide(L)'
;MEDLLLRRAGHGALPRPAAPRRRRLRVAAVALRSRPTTLVVPGLPAPPPPATPPDPVLPSPPVAADTTDLLLAAGVPPSDLRRAAGMCPELLSVPAATVAAALRLLTEEAGVDPKDLPRVLRRRPRLLVSPVAARLRPTLYFLRALGVPELHRRADLLSFSVEEKLLPRIEFLESLGLHPRAARSITRRFPALFGYGVDGNMRPKAEYLMGPMGRDAEELFDFPEYFSYALATRIAPRHEACAARGVRMPLPAMLRPGDAKFQAALASCVGSTPPKRRSPLWYAAWVDDVDQAGASVKELLIA
;
A
#
# COMPACT_ATOMS: atom_id res chain seq x y z
N MET A 1 -16.80 -72.27 -1.55
CA MET A 1 -17.33 -71.82 -2.86
C MET A 1 -16.88 -70.39 -3.04
N GLU A 2 -15.57 -70.16 -3.11
CA GLU A 2 -14.70 -70.33 -4.32
C GLU A 2 -14.76 -69.02 -5.14
N ASP A 3 -13.71 -68.39 -5.63
CA ASP A 3 -12.24 -68.54 -5.62
C ASP A 3 -11.72 -67.16 -6.11
N LEU A 4 -10.83 -66.47 -5.42
CA LEU A 4 -9.36 -66.52 -5.52
C LEU A 4 -8.77 -66.68 -6.95
N LEU A 5 -7.77 -65.82 -7.23
CA LEU A 5 -6.66 -65.95 -8.20
C LEU A 5 -6.85 -65.34 -9.61
N LEU A 6 -6.16 -64.23 -9.92
CA LEU A 6 -4.77 -64.23 -10.43
C LEU A 6 -4.28 -62.84 -10.94
N ARG A 7 -3.27 -62.31 -10.24
CA ARG A 7 -1.98 -61.77 -10.72
C ARG A 7 -1.89 -61.00 -12.06
N ARG A 8 -1.53 -59.71 -11.92
CA ARG A 8 -0.18 -59.12 -12.19
C ARG A 8 0.48 -59.34 -13.56
N ALA A 9 0.45 -58.29 -14.40
CA ALA A 9 1.54 -57.75 -15.26
C ALA A 9 0.98 -56.45 -15.88
N GLY A 10 1.55 -55.25 -15.77
CA GLY A 10 2.89 -54.82 -16.19
C GLY A 10 2.71 -53.83 -17.37
N HIS A 11 3.46 -52.72 -17.36
CA HIS A 11 3.53 -51.63 -18.36
C HIS A 11 2.59 -50.44 -18.10
N GLY A 12 3.05 -49.19 -18.03
CA GLY A 12 4.38 -48.62 -18.13
C GLY A 12 4.35 -47.23 -17.50
N ALA A 13 5.44 -46.89 -16.80
CA ALA A 13 5.63 -45.58 -16.20
C ALA A 13 5.67 -44.51 -17.30
N LEU A 14 4.73 -43.57 -17.27
CA LEU A 14 4.76 -42.39 -18.14
C LEU A 14 5.93 -41.47 -17.72
N PRO A 15 6.80 -41.05 -18.65
CA PRO A 15 7.97 -40.25 -18.32
C PRO A 15 7.60 -38.79 -18.03
N ARG A 16 8.19 -38.26 -16.96
CA ARG A 16 8.19 -36.82 -16.59
C ARG A 16 8.78 -35.97 -17.73
N PRO A 17 8.17 -34.83 -18.10
CA PRO A 17 8.78 -33.90 -19.05
C PRO A 17 10.01 -33.22 -18.41
N ALA A 18 11.17 -33.44 -19.03
CA ALA A 18 12.44 -32.84 -18.65
C ALA A 18 12.50 -31.36 -19.06
N ALA A 19 13.01 -30.52 -18.16
CA ALA A 19 13.25 -29.10 -18.39
C ALA A 19 14.22 -28.88 -19.57
N PRO A 20 14.01 -27.84 -20.41
CA PRO A 20 14.91 -27.55 -21.52
C PRO A 20 16.28 -27.07 -21.01
N ARG A 21 17.31 -27.82 -21.39
CA ARG A 21 18.73 -27.49 -21.17
C ARG A 21 19.07 -26.17 -21.84
N ARG A 22 19.39 -25.15 -21.05
CA ARG A 22 19.96 -23.87 -21.54
C ARG A 22 21.30 -24.15 -22.22
N ARG A 23 21.32 -24.13 -23.56
CA ARG A 23 22.56 -24.10 -24.34
C ARG A 23 23.30 -22.79 -24.03
N ARG A 24 24.45 -22.89 -23.36
CA ARG A 24 25.41 -21.78 -23.26
C ARG A 24 25.99 -21.54 -24.65
N LEU A 25 25.52 -20.51 -25.34
CA LEU A 25 26.18 -19.99 -26.53
C LEU A 25 27.52 -19.38 -26.11
N ARG A 26 28.62 -20.06 -26.45
CA ARG A 26 29.96 -19.45 -26.47
C ARG A 26 30.02 -18.58 -27.71
N VAL A 27 29.93 -17.27 -27.54
CA VAL A 27 30.23 -16.32 -28.61
C VAL A 27 31.76 -16.25 -28.71
N ALA A 28 32.31 -16.83 -29.76
CA ALA A 28 33.70 -16.65 -30.13
C ALA A 28 33.86 -15.23 -30.70
N ALA A 29 34.70 -14.41 -30.06
CA ALA A 29 35.07 -13.11 -30.58
C ALA A 29 35.97 -13.29 -31.81
N VAL A 30 35.41 -13.06 -33.01
CA VAL A 30 36.19 -12.94 -34.25
C VAL A 30 36.70 -11.51 -34.32
N ALA A 31 38.00 -11.33 -34.12
CA ALA A 31 38.68 -10.05 -34.28
C ALA A 31 38.76 -9.69 -35.78
N LEU A 32 37.83 -8.87 -36.26
CA LEU A 32 37.95 -8.20 -37.55
C LEU A 32 38.98 -7.07 -37.42
N ARG A 33 40.20 -7.31 -37.90
CA ARG A 33 41.21 -6.28 -38.14
C ARG A 33 40.79 -5.45 -39.36
N SER A 34 39.97 -4.43 -39.16
CA SER A 34 39.78 -3.37 -40.15
C SER A 34 40.91 -2.34 -40.01
N ARG A 35 41.82 -2.32 -40.98
CA ARG A 35 42.80 -1.24 -41.16
C ARG A 35 42.04 0.06 -41.49
N PRO A 36 42.32 1.19 -40.82
CA PRO A 36 41.83 2.48 -41.29
C PRO A 36 42.79 3.00 -42.36
N THR A 37 42.35 2.98 -43.62
CA THR A 37 42.99 3.80 -44.67
C THR A 37 42.49 5.22 -44.50
N THR A 38 43.36 6.10 -44.00
CA THR A 38 43.14 7.54 -43.91
C THR A 38 43.09 8.12 -45.32
N LEU A 39 41.88 8.36 -45.85
CA LEU A 39 41.69 9.30 -46.96
C LEU A 39 41.30 10.65 -46.37
N VAL A 40 42.27 11.55 -46.34
CA VAL A 40 42.09 12.96 -45.99
C VAL A 40 41.42 13.65 -47.18
N VAL A 41 40.16 14.07 -46.99
CA VAL A 41 39.48 15.01 -47.88
C VAL A 41 39.60 16.41 -47.24
N PRO A 42 40.19 17.42 -47.90
CA PRO A 42 40.28 18.77 -47.36
C PRO A 42 39.01 19.57 -47.70
N GLY A 43 38.35 20.15 -46.68
CA GLY A 43 37.35 21.20 -46.90
C GLY A 43 36.02 21.08 -46.15
N LEU A 44 36.02 20.77 -44.83
CA LEU A 44 34.85 21.04 -43.98
C LEU A 44 35.22 21.98 -42.81
N PRO A 45 34.40 23.00 -42.50
CA PRO A 45 34.63 23.86 -41.34
C PRO A 45 34.47 23.06 -40.03
N ALA A 46 35.31 23.39 -39.04
CA ALA A 46 35.37 22.70 -37.76
C ALA A 46 34.01 22.73 -37.02
N PRO A 47 33.61 21.64 -36.33
CA PRO A 47 32.42 21.65 -35.49
C PRO A 47 32.63 22.56 -34.27
N PRO A 48 31.59 23.27 -33.80
CA PRO A 48 31.69 24.11 -32.60
C PRO A 48 32.01 23.25 -31.35
N PRO A 49 32.66 23.84 -30.34
CA PRO A 49 33.04 23.11 -29.13
C PRO A 49 31.80 22.53 -28.41
N PRO A 50 31.94 21.38 -27.73
CA PRO A 50 30.83 20.76 -27.00
C PRO A 50 30.32 21.74 -25.94
N ALA A 51 29.01 21.98 -25.95
CA ALA A 51 28.33 22.77 -24.92
C ALA A 51 28.68 22.21 -23.54
N THR A 52 29.14 23.10 -22.67
CA THR A 52 29.29 22.83 -21.24
C THR A 52 27.99 22.23 -20.70
N PRO A 53 28.05 21.19 -19.86
CA PRO A 53 26.85 20.72 -19.16
C PRO A 53 26.27 21.91 -18.38
N PRO A 54 24.94 22.12 -18.38
CA PRO A 54 24.36 23.21 -17.61
C PRO A 54 24.75 23.03 -16.15
N ASP A 55 25.29 24.11 -15.57
CA ASP A 55 25.54 24.19 -14.13
C ASP A 55 24.28 23.77 -13.37
N PRO A 56 24.40 23.12 -12.20
CA PRO A 56 23.25 22.87 -11.34
C PRO A 56 22.64 24.23 -10.97
N VAL A 57 21.57 24.60 -11.67
CA VAL A 57 20.82 25.83 -11.44
C VAL A 57 20.27 25.75 -10.02
N LEU A 58 20.95 26.43 -9.09
CA LEU A 58 20.37 26.75 -7.80
C LEU A 58 19.06 27.52 -8.08
N PRO A 59 17.94 27.16 -7.44
CA PRO A 59 16.65 27.80 -7.71
C PRO A 59 16.77 29.30 -7.49
N SER A 60 16.20 30.08 -8.42
CA SER A 60 16.19 31.52 -8.37
C SER A 60 15.55 32.00 -7.06
N PRO A 61 16.20 32.91 -6.29
CA PRO A 61 15.68 33.40 -5.01
C PRO A 61 14.23 33.95 -5.01
N PRO A 62 13.67 34.55 -6.09
CA PRO A 62 12.29 35.04 -6.05
C PRO A 62 11.23 33.93 -5.95
N VAL A 63 11.42 32.78 -6.60
CA VAL A 63 10.40 31.72 -6.67
C VAL A 63 10.17 31.07 -5.31
N ALA A 64 11.23 30.92 -4.52
CA ALA A 64 11.16 30.37 -3.17
C ALA A 64 10.49 31.35 -2.19
N ALA A 65 10.70 32.66 -2.36
CA ALA A 65 10.07 33.70 -1.54
C ALA A 65 8.55 33.73 -1.75
N ASP A 66 8.11 33.81 -3.02
CA ASP A 66 6.69 33.85 -3.38
C ASP A 66 5.91 32.63 -2.87
N THR A 67 6.53 31.44 -2.96
CA THR A 67 5.93 30.18 -2.50
C THR A 67 5.81 30.12 -0.99
N THR A 68 6.81 30.66 -0.27
CA THR A 68 6.82 30.72 1.19
C THR A 68 5.76 31.69 1.70
N ASP A 69 5.65 32.87 1.09
CA ASP A 69 4.65 33.87 1.44
C ASP A 69 3.22 33.36 1.22
N LEU A 70 3.00 32.63 0.13
CA LEU A 70 1.71 32.01 -0.16
C LEU A 70 1.32 30.98 0.91
N LEU A 71 2.25 30.13 1.34
CA LEU A 71 1.97 29.12 2.36
C LEU A 71 1.75 29.73 3.75
N LEU A 72 2.48 30.81 4.08
CA LEU A 72 2.23 31.58 5.30
C LEU A 72 0.85 32.23 5.28
N ALA A 73 0.46 32.83 4.15
CA ALA A 73 -0.89 33.39 3.95
C ALA A 73 -2.00 32.32 4.03
N ALA A 74 -1.70 31.09 3.63
CA ALA A 74 -2.61 29.94 3.77
C ALA A 74 -2.70 29.39 5.21
N GLY A 75 -1.99 29.98 6.17
CA GLY A 75 -2.03 29.59 7.59
C GLY A 75 -1.09 28.44 7.96
N VAL A 76 -0.13 28.10 7.11
CA VAL A 76 0.88 27.08 7.43
C VAL A 76 1.97 27.69 8.32
N PRO A 77 2.25 27.13 9.51
CA PRO A 77 3.24 27.72 10.39
C PRO A 77 4.66 27.52 9.84
N PRO A 78 5.60 28.45 10.12
CA PRO A 78 6.96 28.40 9.58
C PRO A 78 7.75 27.16 10.04
N SER A 79 7.39 26.57 11.19
CA SER A 79 7.95 25.29 11.65
C SER A 79 7.59 24.12 10.74
N ASP A 80 6.34 24.08 10.26
CA ASP A 80 5.87 23.02 9.37
C ASP A 80 6.42 23.21 7.95
N LEU A 81 6.66 24.45 7.52
CA LEU A 81 7.35 24.75 6.27
C LEU A 81 8.79 24.22 6.25
N ARG A 82 9.56 24.46 7.31
CA ARG A 82 10.92 23.90 7.42
C ARG A 82 10.91 22.38 7.37
N ARG A 83 9.98 21.74 8.07
CA ARG A 83 9.81 20.28 8.03
C ARG A 83 9.42 19.80 6.63
N ALA A 84 8.47 20.48 5.98
CA ALA A 84 8.02 20.15 4.64
C ALA A 84 9.15 20.26 3.62
N ALA A 85 9.95 21.32 3.67
CA ALA A 85 11.13 21.51 2.82
C ALA A 85 12.20 20.43 3.08
N GLY A 86 12.39 20.02 4.34
CA GLY A 86 13.29 18.90 4.67
C GLY A 86 12.80 17.55 4.11
N MET A 87 11.49 17.32 4.06
CA MET A 87 10.90 16.09 3.51
C MET A 87 10.72 16.10 1.98
N CYS A 88 10.66 17.29 1.39
CA CYS A 88 10.38 17.54 -0.02
C CYS A 88 11.14 18.81 -0.46
N PRO A 89 12.44 18.70 -0.74
CA PRO A 89 13.26 19.85 -1.13
C PRO A 89 12.76 20.51 -2.42
N GLU A 90 12.06 19.76 -3.28
CA GLU A 90 11.46 20.26 -4.52
C GLU A 90 10.42 21.36 -4.28
N LEU A 91 9.84 21.43 -3.08
CA LEU A 91 8.88 22.47 -2.71
C LEU A 91 9.44 23.88 -2.90
N LEU A 92 10.75 24.07 -2.71
CA LEU A 92 11.42 25.37 -2.86
C LEU A 92 11.76 25.72 -4.32
N SER A 93 11.65 24.74 -5.23
CA SER A 93 11.96 24.90 -6.65
C SER A 93 10.71 24.97 -7.52
N VAL A 94 9.55 24.60 -6.97
CA VAL A 94 8.27 24.58 -7.69
C VAL A 94 7.69 25.99 -7.79
N PRO A 95 7.11 26.39 -8.94
CA PRO A 95 6.46 27.69 -9.08
C PRO A 95 5.33 27.89 -8.08
N ALA A 96 5.21 29.09 -7.52
CA ALA A 96 4.15 29.46 -6.59
C ALA A 96 2.73 29.18 -7.15
N ALA A 97 2.55 29.31 -8.47
CA ALA A 97 1.29 29.00 -9.15
C ALA A 97 0.86 27.52 -9.00
N THR A 98 1.80 26.58 -9.02
CA THR A 98 1.52 25.15 -8.84
C THR A 98 1.08 24.87 -7.41
N VAL A 99 1.78 25.47 -6.44
CA VAL A 99 1.44 25.37 -5.01
C VAL A 99 0.07 26.00 -4.74
N ALA A 100 -0.21 27.17 -5.32
CA ALA A 100 -1.52 27.81 -5.25
C ALA A 100 -2.63 26.91 -5.80
N ALA A 101 -2.41 26.30 -6.96
CA ALA A 101 -3.38 25.39 -7.57
C ALA A 101 -3.64 24.15 -6.71
N ALA A 102 -2.60 23.58 -6.07
CA ALA A 102 -2.76 22.46 -5.16
C ALA A 102 -3.56 22.85 -3.90
N LEU A 103 -3.27 24.02 -3.32
CA LEU A 103 -4.01 24.54 -2.16
C LEU A 103 -5.48 24.82 -2.48
N ARG A 104 -5.76 25.40 -3.64
CA ARG A 104 -7.13 25.61 -4.14
C ARG A 104 -7.86 24.30 -4.35
N LEU A 105 -7.21 23.29 -4.94
CA LEU A 105 -7.82 21.96 -5.06
C LEU A 105 -8.14 21.36 -3.68
N LEU A 106 -7.25 21.47 -2.70
CA LEU A 106 -7.48 20.93 -1.36
C LEU A 106 -8.65 21.62 -0.64
N THR A 107 -8.74 22.94 -0.76
CA THR A 107 -9.76 23.74 -0.07
C THR A 107 -11.10 23.76 -0.83
N GLU A 108 -11.09 24.11 -2.11
CA GLU A 108 -12.30 24.27 -2.94
C GLU A 108 -12.86 22.92 -3.40
N GLU A 109 -12.02 22.00 -3.90
CA GLU A 109 -12.50 20.73 -4.45
C GLU A 109 -12.55 19.63 -3.38
N ALA A 110 -11.48 19.41 -2.61
CA ALA A 110 -11.46 18.33 -1.61
C ALA A 110 -12.22 18.70 -0.32
N GLY A 111 -12.56 19.98 -0.12
CA GLY A 111 -13.35 20.47 1.01
C GLY A 111 -12.60 20.48 2.34
N VAL A 112 -11.27 20.58 2.30
CA VAL A 112 -10.44 20.67 3.51
C VAL A 112 -10.60 22.08 4.11
N ASP A 113 -10.98 22.15 5.39
CA ASP A 113 -11.01 23.42 6.10
C ASP A 113 -9.58 24.01 6.20
N PRO A 114 -9.38 25.30 5.93
CA PRO A 114 -8.06 25.93 6.06
C PRO A 114 -7.40 25.69 7.44
N LYS A 115 -8.17 25.46 8.51
CA LYS A 115 -7.64 25.10 9.84
C LYS A 115 -7.00 23.71 9.89
N ASP A 116 -7.49 22.78 9.08
CA ASP A 116 -6.98 21.40 9.00
C ASP A 116 -5.82 21.26 7.99
N LEU A 117 -5.63 22.26 7.13
CA LEU A 117 -4.60 22.26 6.09
C LEU A 117 -3.17 22.04 6.66
N PRO A 118 -2.72 22.70 7.74
CA PRO A 118 -1.39 22.45 8.30
C PRO A 118 -1.19 20.98 8.71
N ARG A 119 -2.23 20.34 9.26
CA ARG A 119 -2.20 18.93 9.66
C ARG A 119 -2.03 18.01 8.46
N VAL A 120 -2.72 18.28 7.35
CA VAL A 120 -2.61 17.50 6.10
C VAL A 120 -1.20 17.65 5.52
N LEU A 121 -0.70 18.88 5.44
CA LEU A 121 0.61 19.18 4.87
C LEU A 121 1.76 18.64 5.71
N ARG A 122 1.64 18.66 7.05
CA ARG A 122 2.62 18.04 7.95
C ARG A 122 2.76 16.53 7.72
N ARG A 123 1.67 15.85 7.35
CA ARG A 123 1.69 14.41 7.03
C ARG A 123 2.20 14.14 5.62
N ARG A 124 1.79 14.94 4.63
CA ARG A 124 2.09 14.72 3.21
C ARG A 124 2.42 16.04 2.49
N PRO A 125 3.61 16.61 2.67
CA PRO A 125 3.98 17.88 2.02
C PRO A 125 4.08 17.76 0.49
N ARG A 126 4.33 16.55 -0.03
CA ARG A 126 4.39 16.24 -1.48
C ARG A 126 3.09 16.53 -2.24
N LEU A 127 1.98 16.76 -1.54
CA LEU A 127 0.72 17.20 -2.17
C LEU A 127 0.88 18.54 -2.89
N LEU A 128 1.70 19.45 -2.36
CA LEU A 128 1.90 20.79 -2.93
C LEU A 128 2.74 20.77 -4.22
N VAL A 129 3.60 19.76 -4.35
CA VAL A 129 4.49 19.58 -5.51
C VAL A 129 3.84 18.75 -6.61
N SER A 130 2.84 17.93 -6.26
CA SER A 130 2.21 17.01 -7.19
C SER A 130 1.37 17.75 -8.25
N PRO A 131 1.43 17.34 -9.53
CA PRO A 131 0.67 18.00 -10.59
C PRO A 131 -0.84 17.84 -10.37
N VAL A 132 -1.53 18.97 -10.29
CA VAL A 132 -2.97 19.04 -9.99
C VAL A 132 -3.80 18.31 -11.05
N ALA A 133 -3.57 18.63 -12.33
CA ALA A 133 -4.36 18.10 -13.43
C ALA A 133 -4.08 16.61 -13.71
N ALA A 134 -2.81 16.21 -13.66
CA ALA A 134 -2.41 14.84 -14.03
C ALA A 134 -2.56 13.83 -12.89
N ARG A 135 -2.53 14.27 -11.62
CA ARG A 135 -2.50 13.36 -10.47
C ARG A 135 -3.57 13.65 -9.43
N LEU A 136 -3.58 14.86 -8.85
CA LEU A 136 -4.45 15.14 -7.71
C LEU A 136 -5.95 15.09 -8.08
N ARG A 137 -6.34 15.67 -9.22
CA ARG A 137 -7.73 15.65 -9.70
C ARG A 137 -8.20 14.24 -10.07
N PRO A 138 -7.48 13.44 -10.90
CA PRO A 138 -7.86 12.06 -11.16
C PRO A 138 -8.02 11.24 -9.87
N THR A 139 -7.08 11.39 -8.91
CA THR A 139 -7.19 10.70 -7.62
C THR A 139 -8.41 11.16 -6.82
N LEU A 140 -8.72 12.46 -6.79
CA LEU A 140 -9.90 13.01 -6.14
C LEU A 140 -11.20 12.42 -6.72
N TYR A 141 -11.32 12.40 -8.05
CA TYR A 141 -12.49 11.83 -8.73
C TYR A 141 -12.61 10.33 -8.51
N PHE A 142 -11.49 9.61 -8.54
CA PHE A 142 -11.46 8.18 -8.26
C PHE A 142 -11.97 7.88 -6.84
N LEU A 143 -11.47 8.59 -5.83
CA LEU A 143 -11.87 8.40 -4.43
C LEU A 143 -13.34 8.77 -4.19
N ARG A 144 -13.85 9.82 -4.86
CA ARG A 144 -15.27 10.18 -4.86
C ARG A 144 -16.12 9.09 -5.52
N ALA A 145 -15.72 8.58 -6.67
CA ALA A 145 -16.41 7.50 -7.38
C ALA A 145 -16.42 6.19 -6.57
N LEU A 146 -15.36 5.92 -5.81
CA LEU A 146 -15.29 4.81 -4.86
C LEU A 146 -16.21 5.00 -3.63
N GLY A 147 -16.69 6.23 -3.40
CA GLY A 147 -17.59 6.58 -2.31
C GLY A 147 -16.91 6.68 -0.95
N VAL A 148 -15.62 7.05 -0.89
CA VAL A 148 -14.89 7.19 0.37
C VAL A 148 -15.53 8.29 1.22
N PRO A 149 -15.97 7.99 2.46
CA PRO A 149 -16.60 8.98 3.32
C PRO A 149 -15.57 9.98 3.84
N GLU A 150 -16.03 11.21 4.11
CA GLU A 150 -15.24 12.27 4.75
C GLU A 150 -13.87 12.52 4.07
N LEU A 151 -13.87 12.64 2.74
CA LEU A 151 -12.64 12.82 1.96
C LEU A 151 -11.80 14.02 2.41
N HIS A 152 -12.45 15.09 2.90
CA HIS A 152 -11.80 16.25 3.50
C HIS A 152 -10.88 15.87 4.68
N ARG A 153 -11.23 14.86 5.48
CA ARG A 153 -10.37 14.38 6.59
C ARG A 153 -9.27 13.43 6.15
N ARG A 154 -9.35 12.93 4.91
CA ARG A 154 -8.46 11.93 4.32
C ARG A 154 -7.77 12.46 3.07
N ALA A 155 -7.53 13.76 3.02
CA ALA A 155 -6.85 14.41 1.90
C ALA A 155 -5.42 13.89 1.68
N ASP A 156 -4.82 13.23 2.67
CA ASP A 156 -3.55 12.52 2.53
C ASP A 156 -3.58 11.40 1.47
N LEU A 157 -4.76 10.83 1.20
CA LEU A 157 -4.95 9.82 0.14
C LEU A 157 -4.77 10.38 -1.27
N LEU A 158 -4.96 11.69 -1.47
CA LEU A 158 -4.74 12.36 -2.76
C LEU A 158 -3.27 12.29 -3.20
N SER A 159 -2.36 12.05 -2.25
CA SER A 159 -0.94 11.85 -2.55
C SER A 159 -0.67 10.52 -3.25
N PHE A 160 -1.62 9.59 -3.27
CA PHE A 160 -1.46 8.31 -3.96
C PHE A 160 -1.82 8.42 -5.45
N SER A 161 -1.04 7.74 -6.29
CA SER A 161 -1.37 7.57 -7.70
C SER A 161 -2.47 6.52 -7.85
N VAL A 162 -3.45 6.79 -8.71
CA VAL A 162 -4.55 5.85 -9.00
C VAL A 162 -3.98 4.55 -9.57
N GLU A 163 -3.18 4.67 -10.63
CA GLU A 163 -2.65 3.53 -11.39
C GLU A 163 -1.57 2.77 -10.63
N GLU A 164 -0.69 3.46 -9.92
CA GLU A 164 0.45 2.80 -9.26
C GLU A 164 0.12 2.31 -7.86
N LYS A 165 -0.90 2.89 -7.20
CA LYS A 165 -1.21 2.58 -5.80
C LYS A 165 -2.63 2.13 -5.57
N LEU A 166 -3.63 2.90 -5.98
CA LEU A 166 -5.01 2.61 -5.58
C LEU A 166 -5.55 1.36 -6.28
N LEU A 167 -5.40 1.29 -7.60
CA LEU A 167 -5.86 0.16 -8.42
C LEU A 167 -5.18 -1.16 -8.05
N PRO A 168 -3.84 -1.27 -7.96
CA PRO A 168 -3.18 -2.54 -7.63
C PRO A 168 -3.63 -3.16 -6.30
N ARG A 169 -4.09 -2.34 -5.35
CA ARG A 169 -4.61 -2.82 -4.06
C ARG A 169 -6.03 -3.35 -4.15
N ILE A 170 -6.85 -2.76 -5.02
CA ILE A 170 -8.20 -3.26 -5.31
C ILE A 170 -8.09 -4.55 -6.11
N GLU A 171 -7.27 -4.55 -7.16
CA GLU A 171 -6.98 -5.74 -7.98
C GLU A 171 -6.41 -6.88 -7.15
N PHE A 172 -5.53 -6.57 -6.18
CA PHE A 172 -5.04 -7.59 -5.25
C PHE A 172 -6.19 -8.22 -4.44
N LEU A 173 -7.11 -7.43 -3.88
CA LEU A 173 -8.26 -7.98 -3.16
C LEU A 173 -9.12 -8.86 -4.07
N GLU A 174 -9.35 -8.45 -5.32
CA GLU A 174 -10.07 -9.23 -6.32
C GLU A 174 -9.34 -10.54 -6.65
N SER A 175 -7.99 -10.51 -6.70
CA SER A 175 -7.17 -11.71 -6.93
C SER A 175 -7.23 -12.75 -5.80
N LEU A 176 -7.70 -12.36 -4.61
CA LEU A 176 -7.95 -13.30 -3.50
C LEU A 176 -9.27 -14.07 -3.66
N GLY A 177 -10.02 -13.83 -4.75
CA GLY A 177 -11.32 -14.44 -5.01
C GLY A 177 -12.51 -13.59 -4.53
N LEU A 178 -12.26 -12.38 -4.03
CA LEU A 178 -13.34 -11.46 -3.63
C LEU A 178 -14.03 -10.87 -4.86
N HIS A 179 -15.36 -10.81 -4.82
CA HIS A 179 -16.13 -10.14 -5.87
C HIS A 179 -15.73 -8.65 -5.97
N PRO A 180 -15.61 -8.04 -7.17
CA PRO A 180 -15.17 -6.65 -7.34
C PRO A 180 -15.94 -5.63 -6.48
N ARG A 181 -17.25 -5.82 -6.32
CA ARG A 181 -18.08 -5.01 -5.43
C ARG A 181 -17.66 -5.11 -3.95
N ALA A 182 -17.26 -6.31 -3.51
CA ALA A 182 -16.78 -6.54 -2.15
C ALA A 182 -15.41 -5.89 -1.92
N ALA A 183 -14.48 -6.03 -2.87
CA ALA A 183 -13.17 -5.37 -2.83
C ALA A 183 -13.29 -3.84 -2.74
N ARG A 184 -14.15 -3.22 -3.58
CA ARG A 184 -14.45 -1.78 -3.50
C ARG A 184 -15.13 -1.38 -2.20
N SER A 185 -16.03 -2.22 -1.67
CA SER A 185 -16.68 -1.97 -0.38
C SER A 185 -15.69 -2.01 0.79
N ILE A 186 -14.71 -2.91 0.76
CA ILE A 186 -13.61 -2.98 1.73
C ILE A 186 -12.80 -1.69 1.72
N THR A 187 -12.33 -1.25 0.54
CA THR A 187 -11.51 -0.03 0.44
C THR A 187 -12.28 1.23 0.82
N ARG A 188 -13.59 1.27 0.56
CA ARG A 188 -14.47 2.35 1.01
C ARG A 188 -14.63 2.40 2.53
N ARG A 189 -14.87 1.25 3.18
CA ARG A 189 -15.06 1.17 4.65
C ARG A 189 -13.75 1.31 5.41
N PHE A 190 -12.65 0.87 4.82
CA PHE A 190 -11.31 0.98 5.39
C PHE A 190 -10.30 1.62 4.42
N PRO A 191 -10.39 2.94 4.17
CA PRO A 191 -9.48 3.64 3.24
C PRO A 191 -8.00 3.63 3.67
N ALA A 192 -7.71 3.35 4.95
CA ALA A 192 -6.33 3.17 5.42
C ALA A 192 -5.62 2.01 4.70
N LEU A 193 -6.37 1.10 4.07
CA LEU A 193 -5.82 0.01 3.26
C LEU A 193 -4.84 0.51 2.19
N PHE A 194 -5.09 1.70 1.61
CA PHE A 194 -4.23 2.28 0.59
C PHE A 194 -2.83 2.65 1.09
N GLY A 195 -2.64 2.75 2.42
CA GLY A 195 -1.33 2.95 3.04
C GLY A 195 -0.47 1.69 3.05
N TYR A 196 -1.07 0.49 3.05
CA TYR A 196 -0.32 -0.76 3.14
C TYR A 196 0.22 -1.20 1.78
N GLY A 197 1.43 -1.73 1.74
CA GLY A 197 2.00 -2.31 0.51
C GLY A 197 1.36 -3.65 0.16
N VAL A 198 1.19 -3.93 -1.14
CA VAL A 198 0.67 -5.23 -1.59
C VAL A 198 1.64 -6.34 -1.20
N ASP A 199 2.87 -6.31 -1.71
CA ASP A 199 3.83 -7.40 -1.49
C ASP A 199 4.44 -7.40 -0.08
N GLY A 200 4.61 -6.22 0.53
CA GLY A 200 5.20 -6.10 1.86
C GLY A 200 4.24 -6.35 3.03
N ASN A 201 2.92 -6.26 2.82
CA ASN A 201 1.96 -6.34 3.91
C ASN A 201 0.70 -7.13 3.57
N MET A 202 0.01 -6.80 2.49
CA MET A 202 -1.29 -7.42 2.19
C MET A 202 -1.14 -8.88 1.78
N ARG A 203 -0.22 -9.18 0.86
CA ARG A 203 0.05 -10.53 0.35
C ARG A 203 0.47 -11.51 1.45
N PRO A 204 1.52 -11.24 2.27
CA PRO A 204 1.92 -12.17 3.32
C PRO A 204 0.82 -12.45 4.36
N LYS A 205 0.01 -11.43 4.69
CA LYS A 205 -1.10 -11.58 5.64
C LYS A 205 -2.26 -12.37 5.05
N ALA A 206 -2.59 -12.15 3.78
CA ALA A 206 -3.64 -12.90 3.09
C ALA A 206 -3.24 -14.37 2.89
N GLU A 207 -1.99 -14.63 2.50
CA GLU A 207 -1.44 -15.98 2.40
C GLU A 207 -1.46 -16.71 3.76
N TYR A 208 -1.12 -16.02 4.85
CA TYR A 208 -1.24 -16.60 6.20
C TYR A 208 -2.70 -16.93 6.57
N LEU A 209 -3.64 -16.05 6.21
CA LEU A 209 -5.07 -16.24 6.47
C LEU A 209 -5.63 -17.46 5.73
N MET A 210 -5.32 -17.57 4.44
CA MET A 210 -5.90 -18.61 3.58
C MET A 210 -5.16 -19.95 3.69
N GLY A 211 -3.85 -19.92 3.96
CA GLY A 211 -3.03 -21.12 4.15
C GLY A 211 -3.04 -21.60 5.60
N PRO A 212 -2.07 -21.18 6.44
CA PRO A 212 -1.95 -21.60 7.83
C PRO A 212 -3.23 -21.54 8.67
N MET A 213 -4.05 -20.48 8.53
CA MET A 213 -5.29 -20.37 9.29
C MET A 213 -6.49 -21.11 8.65
N GLY A 214 -6.37 -21.53 7.39
CA GLY A 214 -7.44 -22.22 6.64
C GLY A 214 -8.75 -21.43 6.57
N ARG A 215 -8.68 -20.11 6.40
CA ARG A 215 -9.85 -19.21 6.36
C ARG A 215 -10.15 -18.73 4.95
N ASP A 216 -11.40 -18.33 4.75
CA ASP A 216 -11.83 -17.73 3.50
C ASP A 216 -11.40 -16.26 3.41
N ALA A 217 -11.09 -15.81 2.20
CA ALA A 217 -10.88 -14.40 1.90
C ALA A 217 -12.14 -13.55 2.21
N GLU A 218 -13.34 -14.15 2.19
CA GLU A 218 -14.58 -13.47 2.59
C GLU A 218 -14.52 -12.88 4.02
N GLU A 219 -13.75 -13.47 4.95
CA GLU A 219 -13.58 -12.90 6.29
C GLU A 219 -12.90 -11.52 6.26
N LEU A 220 -12.13 -11.20 5.22
CA LEU A 220 -11.54 -9.86 5.00
C LEU A 220 -12.59 -8.82 4.66
N PHE A 221 -13.73 -9.22 4.11
CA PHE A 221 -14.86 -8.32 3.89
C PHE A 221 -15.46 -7.89 5.23
N ASP A 222 -15.67 -8.82 6.15
CA ASP A 222 -16.22 -8.48 7.46
C ASP A 222 -15.20 -7.74 8.34
N PHE A 223 -13.92 -8.07 8.21
CA PHE A 223 -12.85 -7.53 9.04
C PHE A 223 -11.64 -7.03 8.24
N PRO A 224 -11.77 -5.91 7.51
CA PRO A 224 -10.68 -5.36 6.69
C PRO A 224 -9.50 -4.82 7.53
N GLU A 225 -9.75 -4.53 8.81
CA GLU A 225 -8.75 -4.15 9.81
C GLU A 225 -7.68 -5.23 10.01
N TYR A 226 -7.91 -6.47 9.57
CA TYR A 226 -6.92 -7.55 9.59
C TYR A 226 -5.54 -7.10 9.06
N PHE A 227 -5.51 -6.34 7.96
CA PHE A 227 -4.26 -5.86 7.37
C PHE A 227 -3.49 -4.84 8.22
N SER A 228 -4.13 -4.26 9.24
CA SER A 228 -3.48 -3.33 10.17
C SER A 228 -2.69 -4.03 11.29
N TYR A 229 -3.03 -5.28 11.63
CA TYR A 229 -2.34 -6.01 12.70
C TYR A 229 -1.05 -6.64 12.22
N ALA A 230 0.00 -6.59 13.04
CA ALA A 230 1.30 -7.17 12.69
C ALA A 230 1.22 -8.70 12.59
N LEU A 231 1.76 -9.26 11.51
CA LEU A 231 1.69 -10.71 11.24
C LEU A 231 2.46 -11.52 12.29
N ALA A 232 3.74 -11.18 12.49
CA ALA A 232 4.65 -11.93 13.36
C ALA A 232 4.33 -11.77 14.86
N THR A 233 3.91 -10.59 15.30
CA THR A 233 3.76 -10.29 16.73
C THR A 233 2.33 -10.45 17.24
N ARG A 234 1.31 -10.36 16.36
CA ARG A 234 -0.09 -10.36 16.79
C ARG A 234 -0.94 -11.42 16.13
N ILE A 235 -0.87 -11.57 14.80
CA ILE A 235 -1.72 -12.53 14.09
C ILE A 235 -1.27 -13.96 14.35
N ALA A 236 -0.01 -14.28 14.07
CA ALA A 236 0.51 -15.64 14.17
C ALA A 236 0.50 -16.20 15.61
N PRO A 237 1.00 -15.49 16.64
CA PRO A 237 1.01 -16.02 18.01
C PRO A 237 -0.38 -16.30 18.56
N ARG A 238 -1.36 -15.45 18.23
CA ARG A 238 -2.75 -15.64 18.68
C ARG A 238 -3.45 -16.76 17.93
N HIS A 239 -3.20 -16.87 16.63
CA HIS A 239 -3.68 -18.00 15.85
C HIS A 239 -3.13 -19.33 16.40
N GLU A 240 -1.82 -19.41 16.65
CA GLU A 240 -1.17 -20.61 17.20
C GLU A 240 -1.69 -20.97 18.59
N ALA A 241 -1.90 -19.97 19.47
CA ALA A 241 -2.50 -20.19 20.79
C ALA A 241 -3.95 -20.74 20.69
N CYS A 242 -4.74 -20.22 19.74
CA CYS A 242 -6.07 -20.73 19.45
C CYS A 242 -6.02 -22.17 18.91
N ALA A 243 -5.13 -22.44 17.95
CA ALA A 243 -4.96 -23.75 17.33
C ALA A 243 -4.49 -24.82 18.34
N ALA A 244 -3.57 -24.47 19.25
CA ALA A 244 -3.09 -25.35 20.31
C ALA A 244 -4.19 -25.82 21.28
N ARG A 245 -5.27 -25.03 21.41
CA ARG A 245 -6.46 -25.38 22.20
C ARG A 245 -7.62 -25.94 21.37
N GLY A 246 -7.44 -26.09 20.04
CA GLY A 246 -8.49 -26.53 19.14
C GLY A 246 -9.67 -25.56 19.03
N VAL A 247 -9.45 -24.27 19.34
CA VAL A 247 -10.48 -23.22 19.34
C VAL A 247 -10.38 -22.42 18.05
N ARG A 248 -11.51 -22.24 17.34
CA ARG A 248 -11.58 -21.34 16.17
C ARG A 248 -12.41 -20.10 16.50
N MET A 249 -11.74 -18.97 16.67
CA MET A 249 -12.39 -17.68 17.03
C MET A 249 -12.58 -16.79 15.79
N PRO A 250 -13.61 -15.93 15.72
CA PRO A 250 -13.70 -14.90 14.67
C PRO A 250 -12.49 -13.96 14.68
N LEU A 251 -12.05 -13.43 13.53
CA LEU A 251 -10.90 -12.51 13.46
C LEU A 251 -11.01 -11.27 14.39
N PRO A 252 -12.17 -10.58 14.50
CA PRO A 252 -12.28 -9.44 15.39
C PRO A 252 -12.06 -9.83 16.85
N ALA A 253 -12.57 -10.99 17.25
CA ALA A 253 -12.38 -11.55 18.59
C ALA A 253 -10.91 -11.88 18.83
N MET A 254 -10.26 -12.54 17.89
CA MET A 254 -8.85 -12.89 18.03
C MET A 254 -7.92 -11.66 18.09
N LEU A 255 -8.20 -10.60 17.33
CA LEU A 255 -7.23 -9.53 17.07
C LEU A 255 -7.48 -8.21 17.79
N ARG A 256 -8.74 -7.83 18.06
CA ARG A 256 -9.06 -6.55 18.72
C ARG A 256 -8.62 -6.47 20.19
N PRO A 257 -8.93 -7.46 21.06
CA PRO A 257 -8.64 -7.32 22.48
C PRO A 257 -7.13 -7.22 22.77
N GLY A 258 -6.78 -6.57 23.88
CA GLY A 258 -5.43 -6.63 24.45
C GLY A 258 -5.04 -8.05 24.90
N ASP A 259 -3.76 -8.29 25.16
CA ASP A 259 -3.25 -9.65 25.42
C ASP A 259 -3.89 -10.31 26.65
N ALA A 260 -4.07 -9.58 27.75
CA ALA A 260 -4.72 -10.09 28.94
C ALA A 260 -6.18 -10.52 28.68
N LYS A 261 -6.96 -9.66 27.99
CA LYS A 261 -8.35 -9.97 27.60
C LYS A 261 -8.40 -11.17 26.65
N PHE A 262 -7.49 -11.24 25.66
CA PHE A 262 -7.38 -12.37 24.73
C PHE A 262 -7.09 -13.69 25.47
N GLN A 263 -6.13 -13.70 26.39
CA GLN A 263 -5.79 -14.91 27.15
C GLN A 263 -6.93 -15.37 28.07
N ALA A 264 -7.61 -14.43 28.74
CA ALA A 264 -8.78 -14.73 29.55
C ALA A 264 -9.92 -15.32 28.70
N ALA A 265 -10.19 -14.70 27.54
CA ALA A 265 -11.20 -15.20 26.61
C ALA A 265 -10.84 -16.60 26.09
N LEU A 266 -9.58 -16.82 25.70
CA LEU A 266 -9.09 -18.12 25.25
C LEU A 266 -9.15 -19.19 26.36
N ALA A 267 -8.98 -18.81 27.63
CA ALA A 267 -9.14 -19.71 28.77
C ALA A 267 -10.60 -20.06 29.06
N SER A 268 -11.53 -19.15 28.76
CA SER A 268 -12.97 -19.37 28.90
C SER A 268 -13.60 -20.21 27.77
N CYS A 269 -12.89 -20.40 26.65
CA CYS A 269 -13.37 -21.21 25.53
C CYS A 269 -13.38 -22.70 25.91
N VAL A 270 -14.57 -23.29 26.03
CA VAL A 270 -14.76 -24.72 26.23
C VAL A 270 -15.10 -25.37 24.88
N GLY A 271 -14.14 -26.06 24.27
CA GLY A 271 -14.32 -26.77 22.99
C GLY A 271 -14.17 -25.89 21.73
N SER A 272 -14.55 -26.42 20.57
CA SER A 272 -14.29 -25.82 19.25
C SER A 272 -15.22 -24.65 18.87
N THR A 273 -16.16 -24.26 19.73
CA THR A 273 -17.21 -23.30 19.35
C THR A 273 -17.07 -21.99 20.11
N PRO A 274 -16.87 -20.84 19.42
CA PRO A 274 -16.96 -19.55 20.07
C PRO A 274 -18.41 -19.31 20.56
N PRO A 275 -18.62 -18.58 21.67
CA PRO A 275 -19.96 -18.28 22.17
C PRO A 275 -20.79 -17.56 21.10
N LYS A 276 -22.07 -17.96 20.96
CA LYS A 276 -22.99 -17.40 19.96
C LYS A 276 -23.08 -15.87 20.08
N ARG A 277 -23.22 -15.15 18.96
CA ARG A 277 -23.30 -13.67 18.87
C ARG A 277 -24.41 -13.00 19.70
N ARG A 278 -25.42 -13.75 20.16
CA ARG A 278 -26.51 -13.30 21.04
C ARG A 278 -26.36 -13.76 22.49
N SER A 279 -25.29 -14.46 22.82
CA SER A 279 -24.98 -14.91 24.17
C SER A 279 -24.56 -13.72 25.04
N PRO A 280 -24.94 -13.66 26.33
CA PRO A 280 -24.38 -12.69 27.27
C PRO A 280 -22.84 -12.78 27.34
N LEU A 281 -22.27 -13.96 27.10
CA LEU A 281 -20.82 -14.19 27.02
C LEU A 281 -20.18 -13.57 25.76
N TRP A 282 -20.97 -13.21 24.75
CA TRP A 282 -20.49 -12.45 23.59
C TRP A 282 -20.31 -10.97 23.93
N TYR A 283 -21.23 -10.36 24.67
CA TYR A 283 -21.12 -8.93 25.02
C TYR A 283 -20.09 -8.70 26.13
N ALA A 284 -20.06 -9.56 27.17
CA ALA A 284 -19.15 -9.42 28.32
C ALA A 284 -17.66 -9.62 27.99
N ALA A 285 -17.33 -10.29 26.87
CA ALA A 285 -15.95 -10.53 26.48
C ALA A 285 -15.50 -9.75 25.23
N TRP A 286 -16.42 -9.18 24.42
CA TRP A 286 -16.08 -8.76 23.05
C TRP A 286 -16.60 -7.39 22.59
N VAL A 287 -17.37 -6.63 23.40
CA VAL A 287 -17.97 -5.35 22.94
C VAL A 287 -17.47 -4.10 23.67
N ASP A 288 -16.83 -4.23 24.84
CA ASP A 288 -16.24 -3.08 25.52
C ASP A 288 -14.89 -2.70 24.90
N ASP A 289 -14.91 -1.85 23.87
CA ASP A 289 -13.93 -0.80 23.55
C ASP A 289 -14.04 -0.30 22.08
N VAL A 290 -15.26 -0.11 21.56
CA VAL A 290 -15.42 0.62 20.28
C VAL A 290 -14.93 2.08 20.40
N ASP A 291 -14.87 2.62 21.64
CA ASP A 291 -14.49 4.01 21.88
C ASP A 291 -12.99 4.26 22.15
N GLN A 292 -12.16 3.23 22.38
CA GLN A 292 -10.72 3.42 22.65
C GLN A 292 -9.78 2.94 21.54
N ALA A 293 -10.19 1.97 20.70
CA ALA A 293 -9.33 1.47 19.61
C ALA A 293 -9.05 2.49 18.50
N GLY A 294 -9.92 3.50 18.34
CA GLY A 294 -9.70 4.63 17.42
C GLY A 294 -8.52 5.55 17.80
N ALA A 295 -8.01 5.44 19.04
CA ALA A 295 -6.86 6.20 19.49
C ALA A 295 -5.53 5.49 19.16
N SER A 296 -5.44 4.16 19.27
CA SER A 296 -4.19 3.43 19.07
C SER A 296 -3.78 3.29 17.59
N VAL A 297 -4.73 3.25 16.65
CA VAL A 297 -4.43 3.22 15.20
C VAL A 297 -3.84 4.55 14.72
N LYS A 298 -3.98 5.65 15.48
CA LYS A 298 -3.35 6.94 15.15
C LYS A 298 -1.84 6.96 15.36
N GLU A 299 -1.27 6.08 16.19
CA GLU A 299 0.17 6.07 16.48
C GLU A 299 0.99 5.21 15.51
N LEU A 300 0.40 4.14 14.95
CA LEU A 300 1.12 3.24 14.04
C LEU A 300 1.18 3.71 12.57
N LEU A 301 0.54 4.84 12.25
CA LEU A 301 0.56 5.45 10.91
C LEU A 301 1.40 6.74 10.84
N ILE A 302 2.17 7.05 11.89
CA ILE A 302 3.05 8.23 11.97
C ILE A 302 4.54 7.86 12.20
N ALA A 303 4.92 6.59 12.02
CA ALA A 303 6.33 6.19 11.92
C ALA A 303 6.73 5.99 10.46
#